data_AF-A0A2I4BVN5-F1
#
_entry.id   AF-A0A2I4BVN5-F1
#
_cell.length_a   1.000
_cell.length_b   1.000
_cell.length_c   1.000
_cell.angle_alpha   90.00
_cell.angle_beta   90.00
_cell.angle_gamma   90.00
#
_symmetry.space_group_name_H-M   'P 1'
#
loop_
_entity.id
_entity.type
_entity.pdbx_description
1 polymer ?
#
loop_
_entity_poly.entity_id
_entity_poly.type
_entity_poly.pdbx_seq_one_letter_code
_entity_poly.pdbx_strand_id
1 'polypeptide(L)'
;MFLFLLMACWPLEGDTSPISCHNDRGDAVDWFYLYKLPKEDGTSAKEGEAYLLLEKGSEGWTEGKVTVNDSLGALGRTVGQLYSQEKNSEVAYILYNDQRPAEESGGRVGDPSRNTRGHTKGVVLLDKNQGFWLVHSTPHFPPERQSGQYSYPSSGENNGQNFICVSYPLERFQTIGKTASTRGSMRF
;
A
#
# COMPACT_ATOMS: atom_id res chain seq x y z
N MET A 1 31.35 40.80 -30.18
CA MET A 1 30.10 40.15 -29.75
C MET A 1 30.50 38.94 -28.92
N PHE A 2 30.55 39.10 -27.59
CA PHE A 2 30.91 38.00 -26.66
C PHE A 2 29.62 37.30 -26.23
N LEU A 3 29.49 36.02 -26.59
CA LEU A 3 28.37 35.17 -26.19
C LEU A 3 28.70 34.55 -24.84
N PHE A 4 28.05 34.99 -23.77
CA PHE A 4 28.14 34.33 -22.46
C PHE A 4 27.20 33.13 -22.43
N LEU A 5 27.76 31.92 -22.42
CA LEU A 5 27.02 30.69 -22.13
C LEU A 5 26.83 30.57 -20.61
N LEU A 6 25.64 30.89 -20.10
CA LEU A 6 25.23 30.53 -18.75
C LEU A 6 24.86 29.05 -18.74
N MET A 7 25.85 28.18 -18.49
CA MET A 7 25.61 26.78 -18.14
C MET A 7 24.99 26.74 -16.75
N ALA A 8 23.66 26.77 -16.68
CA ALA A 8 22.95 26.41 -15.48
C ALA A 8 23.08 24.88 -15.30
N CYS A 9 24.07 24.45 -14.50
CA CYS A 9 24.09 23.09 -13.96
C CYS A 9 22.88 22.93 -13.05
N TRP A 10 21.79 22.43 -13.59
CA TRP A 10 20.72 21.89 -12.76
C TRP A 10 21.24 20.54 -12.24
N PRO A 11 21.27 20.29 -10.92
CA PRO A 11 21.53 18.95 -10.45
C PRO A 11 20.43 18.05 -11.03
N LEU A 12 20.84 17.06 -11.82
CA LEU A 12 20.02 15.90 -12.14
C LEU A 12 19.97 15.03 -10.88
N GLU A 13 19.32 15.52 -9.83
CA GLU A 13 18.81 14.65 -8.78
C GLU A 13 17.50 14.09 -9.33
N GLY A 14 17.57 12.83 -9.77
CA GLY A 14 16.37 12.02 -9.98
C GLY A 14 15.71 11.87 -8.62
N ASP A 15 14.86 12.83 -8.28
CA ASP A 15 14.22 12.94 -6.97
C ASP A 15 13.06 11.94 -6.91
N THR A 16 13.40 10.66 -6.78
CA THR A 16 12.40 9.65 -6.42
C THR A 16 12.02 9.95 -4.98
N SER A 17 10.80 10.46 -4.76
CA SER A 17 10.29 10.74 -3.42
C SER A 17 10.46 9.51 -2.52
N PRO A 18 10.92 9.68 -1.27
CA PRO A 18 11.15 8.56 -0.36
C PRO A 18 9.89 7.73 -0.13
N ILE A 19 10.03 6.41 -0.01
CA ILE A 19 8.90 5.52 0.20
C ILE A 19 8.24 5.79 1.56
N SER A 20 6.95 6.14 1.58
CA SER A 20 6.23 6.44 2.83
C SER A 20 4.71 6.23 2.73
N CYS A 21 4.01 6.29 3.85
CA CYS A 21 2.54 6.44 3.84
C CYS A 21 2.18 7.85 3.34
N HIS A 22 1.18 7.95 2.46
CA HIS A 22 0.63 9.22 2.00
C HIS A 22 -0.84 9.35 2.38
N ASN A 23 -1.27 10.56 2.72
CA ASN A 23 -2.68 10.87 2.97
C ASN A 23 -3.41 11.32 1.71
N ASP A 24 -4.69 11.69 1.86
CA ASP A 24 -5.55 12.15 0.76
C ASP A 24 -5.10 13.46 0.10
N ARG A 25 -4.22 14.23 0.76
CA ARG A 25 -3.63 15.46 0.20
C ARG A 25 -2.37 15.16 -0.63
N GLY A 26 -1.83 13.95 -0.51
CA GLY A 26 -0.55 13.56 -1.09
C GLY A 26 0.65 13.83 -0.17
N ASP A 27 0.42 14.35 1.04
CA ASP A 27 1.48 14.59 1.99
C ASP A 27 2.00 13.27 2.56
N ALA A 28 3.31 13.14 2.71
CA ALA A 28 3.92 12.05 3.46
C ALA A 28 3.55 12.14 4.94
N VAL A 29 3.13 11.04 5.54
CA VAL A 29 2.69 10.95 6.94
C VAL A 29 3.36 9.81 7.70
N ASP A 30 3.48 9.96 9.01
CA ASP A 30 4.03 8.92 9.88
C ASP A 30 3.11 7.68 9.90
N TRP A 31 1.80 7.91 9.92
CA TRP A 31 0.79 6.84 9.93
C TRP A 31 -0.57 7.37 9.48
N PHE A 32 -1.41 6.44 9.01
CA PHE A 32 -2.86 6.64 8.91
C PHE A 32 -3.59 5.34 9.22
N TYR A 33 -4.85 5.48 9.62
CA TYR A 33 -5.83 4.42 9.69
C TYR A 33 -6.97 4.73 8.72
N LEU A 34 -7.29 3.78 7.86
CA LEU A 34 -8.38 3.89 6.90
C LEU A 34 -9.41 2.79 7.18
N TYR A 35 -10.67 3.19 7.30
CA TYR A 35 -11.81 2.30 7.46
C TYR A 35 -12.73 2.42 6.26
N LYS A 36 -12.68 1.43 5.35
CA LYS A 36 -13.62 1.35 4.23
C LYS A 36 -14.97 0.90 4.76
N LEU A 37 -16.01 1.63 4.42
CA LEU A 37 -17.39 1.38 4.84
C LEU A 37 -17.97 0.17 4.10
N PRO A 38 -18.81 -0.67 4.74
CA PRO A 38 -19.53 -1.73 4.06
C PRO A 38 -20.44 -1.16 2.96
N LYS A 39 -20.80 -2.00 1.99
CA LYS A 39 -21.78 -1.63 0.98
C LYS A 39 -23.17 -1.55 1.63
N GLU A 40 -23.82 -0.41 1.51
CA GLU A 40 -25.20 -0.21 1.99
C GLU A 40 -26.19 -0.28 0.81
N ASP A 41 -27.34 -0.92 1.03
CA ASP A 41 -28.39 -1.03 0.03
C ASP A 41 -29.12 0.31 -0.14
N GLY A 42 -29.29 0.77 -1.38
CA GLY A 42 -30.13 1.93 -1.70
C GLY A 42 -29.50 3.31 -1.50
N THR A 43 -28.22 3.40 -1.10
CA THR A 43 -27.48 4.67 -1.02
C THR A 43 -26.43 4.76 -2.14
N SER A 44 -26.24 5.96 -2.70
CA SER A 44 -25.29 6.22 -3.79
C SER A 44 -23.83 6.32 -3.33
N ALA A 45 -23.48 5.81 -2.14
CA ALA A 45 -22.17 5.99 -1.53
C ALA A 45 -21.12 5.03 -2.14
N LYS A 46 -20.88 5.22 -3.45
CA LYS A 46 -19.78 4.67 -4.25
C LYS A 46 -19.59 3.16 -4.09
N GLU A 47 -20.68 2.40 -4.20
CA GLU A 47 -20.70 0.93 -4.32
C GLU A 47 -19.93 0.15 -3.24
N GLY A 48 -19.77 0.72 -2.04
CA GLY A 48 -18.96 0.10 -0.98
C GLY A 48 -17.47 0.41 -1.11
N GLU A 49 -17.08 1.54 -1.68
CA GLU A 49 -15.69 1.99 -1.74
C GLU A 49 -15.44 3.29 -0.97
N ALA A 50 -16.46 3.88 -0.35
CA ALA A 50 -16.30 5.02 0.54
C ALA A 50 -15.52 4.61 1.81
N TYR A 51 -14.77 5.53 2.39
CA TYR A 51 -13.99 5.27 3.60
C TYR A 51 -13.93 6.47 4.54
N LEU A 52 -13.60 6.17 5.79
CA LEU A 52 -13.17 7.13 6.79
C LEU A 52 -11.64 7.05 6.93
N LEU A 53 -11.01 8.20 7.16
CA LEU A 53 -9.58 8.35 7.36
C LEU A 53 -9.33 8.96 8.74
N LEU A 54 -8.36 8.42 9.46
CA LEU A 54 -7.79 8.96 10.67
C LEU A 54 -6.29 9.05 10.48
N GLU A 55 -5.72 10.24 10.62
CA GLU A 55 -4.29 10.49 10.40
C GLU A 55 -3.72 11.40 11.50
N LYS A 56 -2.40 11.56 11.49
CA LYS A 56 -1.73 12.49 12.40
C LYS A 56 -2.28 13.91 12.22
N GLY A 57 -2.79 14.49 13.31
CA GLY A 57 -3.35 15.85 13.32
C GLY A 57 -4.85 15.91 13.03
N SER A 58 -5.52 14.79 12.73
CA SER A 58 -6.98 14.75 12.69
C SER A 58 -7.58 14.86 14.10
N GLU A 59 -8.67 15.61 14.26
CA GLU A 59 -9.46 15.66 15.51
C GLU A 59 -10.35 14.43 15.71
N GLY A 60 -10.52 13.62 14.66
CA GLY A 60 -11.34 12.40 14.63
C GLY A 60 -11.35 11.78 13.24
N TRP A 61 -12.28 10.86 13.00
CA TRP A 61 -12.52 10.30 11.67
C TRP A 61 -13.03 11.37 10.71
N THR A 62 -12.41 11.46 9.54
CA THR A 62 -12.86 12.32 8.44
C THR A 62 -13.26 11.47 7.26
N GLU A 63 -14.26 11.90 6.48
CA GLU A 63 -14.60 11.23 5.22
C GLU A 63 -13.44 11.31 4.23
N GLY A 64 -13.17 10.21 3.53
CA GLY A 64 -12.19 10.16 2.45
C GLY A 64 -12.58 11.07 1.30
N LYS A 65 -11.60 11.74 0.69
CA LYS A 65 -11.86 12.66 -0.43
C LYS A 65 -12.26 11.95 -1.72
N VAL A 66 -11.89 10.67 -1.84
CA VAL A 66 -12.09 9.81 -3.02
C VAL A 66 -12.52 8.40 -2.58
N THR A 67 -12.58 7.41 -3.49
CA THR A 67 -12.81 6.00 -3.10
C THR A 67 -11.52 5.29 -2.74
N VAL A 68 -11.61 4.12 -2.09
CA VAL A 68 -10.45 3.26 -1.88
C VAL A 68 -9.82 2.76 -3.18
N ASN A 69 -10.54 2.74 -4.29
CA ASN A 69 -10.03 2.33 -5.61
C ASN A 69 -9.33 3.46 -6.37
N ASP A 70 -9.50 4.70 -5.94
CA ASP A 70 -8.88 5.86 -6.58
C ASP A 70 -7.39 5.96 -6.21
N SER A 71 -6.52 6.13 -7.21
CA SER A 71 -5.08 6.27 -7.05
C SER A 71 -4.66 7.57 -6.36
N LEU A 72 -5.57 8.56 -6.27
CA LEU A 72 -5.35 9.85 -5.61
C LEU A 72 -5.73 9.85 -4.12
N GLY A 73 -6.27 8.76 -3.59
CA GLY A 73 -6.57 8.60 -2.15
C GLY A 73 -5.38 8.08 -1.35
N ALA A 74 -5.46 8.12 -0.02
CA ALA A 74 -4.38 7.68 0.87
C ALA A 74 -3.87 6.26 0.54
N LEU A 75 -4.79 5.30 0.36
CA LEU A 75 -4.44 3.92 0.02
C LEU A 75 -3.80 3.81 -1.36
N GLY A 76 -4.40 4.46 -2.37
CA GLY A 76 -3.94 4.46 -3.75
C GLY A 76 -2.56 5.11 -3.93
N ARG A 77 -2.31 6.24 -3.28
CA ARG A 77 -0.99 6.90 -3.28
C ARG A 77 0.06 6.05 -2.59
N THR A 78 -0.28 5.51 -1.43
CA THR A 78 0.65 4.71 -0.62
C THR A 78 1.04 3.43 -1.36
N VAL A 79 0.08 2.60 -1.73
CA VAL A 79 0.36 1.32 -2.40
C VAL A 79 0.76 1.53 -3.85
N GLY A 80 0.30 2.60 -4.49
CA GLY A 80 0.68 3.03 -5.85
C GLY A 80 2.19 3.15 -6.05
N GLN A 81 2.92 3.53 -4.99
CA GLN A 81 4.39 3.58 -5.01
C GLN A 81 5.02 2.25 -5.44
N LEU A 82 4.39 1.09 -5.17
CA LEU A 82 4.89 -0.23 -5.59
C LEU A 82 5.03 -0.35 -7.12
N TYR A 83 4.12 0.29 -7.86
CA TYR A 83 4.01 0.16 -9.31
C TYR A 83 4.71 1.29 -10.06
N SER A 84 4.92 2.44 -9.41
CA SER A 84 5.63 3.57 -10.01
C SER A 84 7.16 3.43 -9.98
N GLN A 85 7.69 2.40 -9.31
CA GLN A 85 9.12 2.17 -9.24
C GLN A 85 9.68 1.64 -10.57
N GLU A 86 10.74 2.30 -11.07
CA GLU A 86 11.45 1.83 -12.25
C GLU A 86 12.03 0.41 -12.04
N LYS A 87 12.26 -0.31 -13.15
CA LYS A 87 12.77 -1.71 -13.11
C LYS A 87 14.13 -1.85 -12.38
N ASN A 88 14.90 -0.76 -12.28
CA ASN A 88 16.21 -0.71 -11.63
C ASN A 88 16.22 0.05 -10.29
N SER A 89 15.05 0.41 -9.74
CA SER A 89 14.98 1.05 -8.43
C SER A 89 15.48 0.10 -7.33
N GLU A 90 16.31 0.58 -6.41
CA GLU A 90 16.75 -0.16 -5.22
C GLU A 90 15.63 -0.22 -4.16
N VAL A 91 14.56 -0.95 -4.47
CA VAL A 91 13.43 -1.20 -3.56
C VAL A 91 13.30 -2.68 -3.24
N ALA A 92 12.86 -2.98 -2.02
CA ALA A 92 12.45 -4.31 -1.60
C ALA A 92 10.98 -4.28 -1.15
N TYR A 93 10.25 -5.36 -1.42
CA TYR A 93 8.84 -5.45 -1.05
C TYR A 93 8.43 -6.86 -0.60
N ILE A 94 7.42 -6.91 0.26
CA ILE A 94 6.77 -8.15 0.69
C ILE A 94 5.26 -7.94 0.55
N LEU A 95 4.61 -8.77 -0.28
CA LEU A 95 3.16 -8.86 -0.35
C LEU A 95 2.75 -10.17 0.30
N TYR A 96 1.95 -10.11 1.37
CA TYR A 96 1.48 -11.29 2.06
C TYR A 96 -0.04 -11.22 2.19
N ASN A 97 -0.71 -12.30 1.81
CA ASN A 97 -2.16 -12.42 1.89
C ASN A 97 -2.50 -13.92 1.89
N ASP A 98 -3.23 -14.40 2.89
CA ASP A 98 -3.71 -15.79 2.93
C ASP A 98 -4.70 -16.13 1.81
N GLN A 99 -5.26 -15.09 1.17
CA GLN A 99 -6.12 -15.14 -0.01
C GLN A 99 -5.50 -14.29 -1.13
N ARG A 100 -4.33 -14.69 -1.63
CA ARG A 100 -3.60 -13.98 -2.71
C ARG A 100 -4.45 -13.84 -4.01
N PRO A 101 -4.22 -12.81 -4.85
CA PRO A 101 -4.84 -12.72 -6.17
C PRO A 101 -4.64 -14.01 -6.98
N ALA A 102 -5.61 -14.41 -7.79
CA ALA A 102 -5.48 -15.61 -8.60
C ALA A 102 -4.38 -15.42 -9.66
N GLU A 103 -3.43 -16.36 -9.74
CA GLU A 103 -2.54 -16.46 -10.90
C GLU A 103 -3.34 -17.00 -12.10
N GLU A 104 -3.22 -16.39 -13.28
CA GLU A 104 -3.78 -16.92 -14.54
C GLU A 104 -3.10 -18.23 -15.01
N SER A 105 -2.46 -19.00 -14.13
CA SER A 105 -1.69 -20.19 -14.52
C SER A 105 -1.80 -21.29 -13.47
N GLY A 106 -2.78 -22.17 -13.62
CA GLY A 106 -2.72 -23.61 -13.30
C GLY A 106 -2.32 -24.07 -11.89
N GLY A 107 -2.19 -23.16 -10.92
CA GLY A 107 -1.80 -23.49 -9.55
C GLY A 107 -2.92 -24.20 -8.80
N ARG A 108 -2.63 -25.40 -8.29
CA ARG A 108 -3.54 -26.26 -7.53
C ARG A 108 -4.42 -25.45 -6.57
N VAL A 109 -5.74 -25.62 -6.71
CA VAL A 109 -6.75 -25.24 -5.71
C VAL A 109 -6.19 -25.55 -4.33
N GLY A 110 -6.00 -24.52 -3.52
CA GLY A 110 -5.44 -24.66 -2.18
C GLY A 110 -6.26 -25.67 -1.38
N ASP A 111 -5.59 -26.69 -0.86
CA ASP A 111 -6.14 -27.63 0.10
C ASP A 111 -6.80 -26.87 1.27
N PRO A 112 -8.11 -27.04 1.52
CA PRO A 112 -8.83 -26.34 2.60
C PRO A 112 -8.30 -26.68 3.99
N SER A 113 -7.45 -27.70 4.13
CA SER A 113 -7.00 -28.24 5.41
C SER A 113 -5.78 -27.55 6.03
N ARG A 114 -5.19 -26.52 5.40
CA ARG A 114 -4.02 -25.79 5.98
C ARG A 114 -4.43 -24.57 6.81
N ASN A 115 -5.29 -24.80 7.81
CA ASN A 115 -5.76 -23.84 8.83
C ASN A 115 -4.67 -23.38 9.84
N THR A 116 -3.39 -23.66 9.59
CA THR A 116 -2.29 -23.34 10.53
C THR A 116 -1.51 -22.07 10.16
N ARG A 117 -1.96 -21.33 9.15
CA ARG A 117 -1.32 -20.08 8.71
C ARG A 117 -2.05 -18.88 9.31
N GLY A 118 -1.30 -17.85 9.67
CA GLY A 118 -1.90 -16.60 10.15
C GLY A 118 -2.75 -15.95 9.05
N HIS A 119 -3.98 -15.59 9.39
CA HIS A 119 -4.89 -14.81 8.53
C HIS A 119 -4.49 -13.34 8.53
N THR A 120 -3.24 -13.08 8.13
CA THR A 120 -2.64 -11.75 8.10
C THR A 120 -2.36 -11.35 6.67
N LYS A 121 -2.64 -10.08 6.36
CA LYS A 121 -2.49 -9.53 5.02
C LYS A 121 -1.82 -8.16 5.09
N GLY A 122 -0.95 -7.86 4.14
CA GLY A 122 -0.30 -6.57 4.11
C GLY A 122 0.76 -6.39 3.03
N VAL A 123 1.28 -5.19 3.04
CA VAL A 123 2.28 -4.69 2.09
C VAL A 123 3.42 -4.10 2.90
N VAL A 124 4.63 -4.56 2.60
CA VAL A 124 5.86 -3.87 3.01
C VAL A 124 6.53 -3.40 1.74
N LEU A 125 6.89 -2.12 1.68
CA LEU A 125 7.69 -1.54 0.61
C LEU A 125 8.74 -0.65 1.25
N LEU A 126 10.00 -0.84 0.88
CA LEU A 126 11.12 -0.07 1.41
C LEU A 126 12.14 0.24 0.32
N ASP A 127 12.81 1.38 0.48
CA ASP A 127 14.02 1.78 -0.24
C ASP A 127 15.24 1.68 0.69
N LYS A 128 16.38 2.21 0.25
CA LYS A 128 17.65 2.22 1.00
C LYS A 128 17.62 3.05 2.31
N ASN A 129 16.60 3.87 2.52
CA ASN A 129 16.49 4.83 3.63
C ASN A 129 15.29 4.52 4.54
N GLN A 130 14.13 4.23 3.96
CA GLN A 130 12.85 4.10 4.68
C GLN A 130 11.84 3.26 3.91
N GLY A 131 10.65 3.11 4.48
CA GLY A 131 9.55 2.41 3.84
C GLY A 131 8.26 2.51 4.63
N PHE A 132 7.22 1.82 4.18
CA PHE A 132 5.99 1.66 4.94
C PHE A 132 5.64 0.19 5.17
N TRP A 133 4.92 -0.06 6.26
CA TRP A 133 4.22 -1.30 6.52
C TRP A 133 2.72 -1.02 6.59
N LEU A 134 1.98 -1.61 5.65
CA LEU A 134 0.53 -1.58 5.60
C LEU A 134 -0.02 -2.95 6.03
N VAL A 135 -0.89 -2.97 7.03
CA VAL A 135 -1.65 -4.16 7.44
C VAL A 135 -3.11 -3.94 7.07
N HIS A 136 -3.77 -4.96 6.50
CA HIS A 136 -5.16 -4.85 6.08
C HIS A 136 -5.96 -6.14 6.20
N SER A 137 -7.27 -6.05 5.98
CA SER A 137 -8.20 -7.20 5.97
C SER A 137 -8.71 -7.61 4.58
N THR A 138 -8.43 -6.83 3.53
CA THR A 138 -8.94 -7.06 2.16
C THR A 138 -8.35 -8.31 1.46
N PRO A 139 -9.18 -9.31 1.06
CA PRO A 139 -8.75 -10.45 0.25
C PRO A 139 -8.29 -10.03 -1.15
N HIS A 140 -7.34 -10.76 -1.75
CA HIS A 140 -6.84 -10.52 -3.11
C HIS A 140 -6.26 -9.11 -3.35
N PHE A 141 -5.73 -8.48 -2.30
CA PHE A 141 -5.07 -7.17 -2.34
C PHE A 141 -3.64 -7.26 -1.78
N PRO A 142 -2.70 -6.45 -2.29
CA PRO A 142 -2.81 -5.65 -3.52
C PRO A 142 -2.61 -6.52 -4.78
N PRO A 143 -2.87 -5.98 -5.98
CA PRO A 143 -2.41 -6.60 -7.23
C PRO A 143 -0.91 -6.87 -7.20
N GLU A 144 -0.46 -7.95 -7.83
CA GLU A 144 0.98 -8.24 -7.94
C GLU A 144 1.72 -7.12 -8.68
N ARG A 145 2.99 -6.86 -8.35
CA ARG A 145 3.77 -5.76 -8.97
C ARG A 145 3.76 -5.82 -10.50
N GLN A 146 3.71 -7.03 -11.07
CA GLN A 146 3.66 -7.31 -12.50
C GLN A 146 2.38 -6.80 -13.19
N SER A 147 1.29 -6.55 -12.46
CA SER A 147 0.09 -5.90 -13.01
C SER A 147 0.37 -4.48 -13.49
N GLY A 148 1.43 -3.84 -12.97
CA GLY A 148 1.87 -2.50 -13.35
C GLY A 148 0.98 -1.37 -12.84
N GLN A 149 -0.08 -1.66 -12.08
CA GLN A 149 -0.97 -0.63 -11.55
C GLN A 149 -1.67 -1.04 -10.24
N TYR A 150 -2.00 -0.01 -9.47
CA TYR A 150 -2.89 -0.10 -8.31
C TYR A 150 -4.33 -0.37 -8.75
N SER A 151 -5.02 -1.22 -8.01
CA SER A 151 -6.47 -1.34 -8.03
C SER A 151 -6.98 -1.94 -6.73
N TYR A 152 -8.21 -1.58 -6.37
CA TYR A 152 -8.93 -2.17 -5.26
C TYR A 152 -9.79 -3.34 -5.76
N PRO A 153 -9.74 -4.53 -5.14
CA PRO A 153 -10.47 -5.69 -5.64
C PRO A 153 -11.93 -5.69 -5.17
N SER A 154 -12.81 -6.21 -6.00
CA SER A 154 -14.25 -6.33 -5.69
C SER A 154 -14.55 -7.26 -4.50
N SER A 155 -13.63 -8.16 -4.15
CA SER A 155 -13.68 -8.95 -2.91
C SER A 155 -13.71 -8.09 -1.64
N GLY A 156 -13.25 -6.83 -1.73
CA GLY A 156 -13.24 -5.88 -0.64
C GLY A 156 -14.49 -5.01 -0.51
N GLU A 157 -15.37 -4.97 -1.50
CA GLU A 157 -16.46 -3.98 -1.59
C GLU A 157 -17.61 -4.24 -0.61
N ASN A 158 -18.00 -5.50 -0.42
CA ASN A 158 -19.23 -5.82 0.33
C ASN A 158 -19.12 -5.49 1.83
N ASN A 159 -18.03 -5.89 2.47
CA ASN A 159 -17.84 -5.76 3.92
C ASN A 159 -16.97 -4.55 4.25
N GLY A 160 -17.02 -4.07 5.50
CA GLY A 160 -16.07 -3.09 6.00
C GLY A 160 -14.65 -3.65 6.00
N GLN A 161 -13.65 -2.82 5.67
CA GLN A 161 -12.25 -3.22 5.62
C GLN A 161 -11.37 -2.22 6.35
N ASN A 162 -10.39 -2.73 7.08
CA ASN A 162 -9.46 -1.91 7.86
C ASN A 162 -8.09 -1.88 7.19
N PHE A 163 -7.42 -0.74 7.27
CA PHE A 163 -6.04 -0.55 6.83
C PHE A 163 -5.32 0.32 7.84
N ILE A 164 -4.13 -0.10 8.26
CA ILE A 164 -3.22 0.73 9.04
C ILE A 164 -1.89 0.79 8.32
N CYS A 165 -1.45 2.00 8.00
CA CYS A 165 -0.14 2.26 7.39
C CYS A 165 0.75 2.94 8.42
N VAL A 166 2.00 2.49 8.53
CA VAL A 166 3.02 3.18 9.31
C VAL A 166 4.32 3.28 8.52
N SER A 167 4.87 4.48 8.44
CA SER A 167 6.17 4.80 7.85
C SER A 167 7.29 4.52 8.85
N TYR A 168 8.37 3.89 8.41
CA TYR A 168 9.51 3.58 9.26
C TYR A 168 10.84 3.86 8.54
N PRO A 169 11.87 4.33 9.26
CA PRO A 169 13.25 4.24 8.79
C PRO A 169 13.68 2.78 8.59
N LEU A 170 14.58 2.53 7.63
CA LEU A 170 15.04 1.19 7.25
C LEU A 170 15.53 0.35 8.45
N GLU A 171 16.21 0.98 9.40
CA GLU A 171 16.74 0.32 10.61
C GLU A 171 15.66 -0.37 11.44
N ARG A 172 14.42 0.15 11.42
CA ARG A 172 13.29 -0.43 12.17
C ARG A 172 12.71 -1.66 11.48
N PHE A 173 12.77 -1.75 10.16
CA PHE A 173 12.30 -2.91 9.41
C PHE A 173 13.09 -4.19 9.72
N GLN A 174 14.37 -4.07 10.05
CA GLN A 174 15.20 -5.23 10.46
C GLN A 174 14.65 -5.91 11.72
N THR A 175 14.02 -5.16 12.61
CA THR A 175 13.41 -5.70 13.83
C THR A 175 12.05 -6.36 13.53
N ILE A 176 11.29 -5.77 12.62
CA ILE A 176 9.99 -6.29 12.16
C ILE A 176 10.18 -7.65 11.45
N GLY A 177 11.15 -7.74 10.53
CA GLY A 177 11.44 -8.98 9.78
C GLY A 177 11.84 -10.16 10.67
N LYS A 178 12.68 -9.92 11.69
CA LYS A 178 13.09 -10.95 12.66
C LYS A 178 11.91 -11.54 13.44
N THR A 179 10.96 -10.69 13.83
CA THR A 179 9.78 -11.10 14.61
C THR A 179 8.73 -11.81 13.76
N ALA A 180 8.52 -11.35 12.53
CA ALA A 180 7.58 -11.98 11.61
C ALA A 180 8.07 -13.38 11.17
N SER A 181 9.37 -13.54 10.94
CA SER A 181 10.00 -14.82 10.55
C SER A 181 9.91 -15.90 11.63
N THR A 182 9.89 -15.51 12.90
CA THR A 182 9.93 -16.47 14.03
C THR A 182 8.57 -17.04 14.42
N ARG A 183 7.45 -16.44 13.98
CA ARG A 183 6.10 -16.88 14.38
C ARG A 183 5.06 -16.91 13.25
N GLY A 184 5.37 -16.44 12.04
CA GLY A 184 4.48 -16.47 10.89
C GLY A 184 5.22 -16.86 9.62
N SER A 185 4.53 -17.58 8.73
CA SER A 185 5.06 -18.00 7.42
C SER A 185 5.17 -16.80 6.45
N MET A 186 5.96 -15.78 6.76
CA MET A 186 6.49 -14.86 5.75
C MET A 186 7.68 -15.56 5.09
N ARG A 187 7.51 -15.97 3.84
CA ARG A 187 8.65 -16.36 3.01
C ARG A 187 9.21 -15.07 2.40
N PHE A 188 10.45 -14.76 2.75
CA PHE A 188 11.28 -13.75 2.09
C PHE A 188 11.70 -14.24 0.71
#